data_AF-A0A7R8YMV1-F1
#
_entry.id   AF-A0A7R8YMV1-F1
#
_cell.length_a   1.000
_cell.length_b   1.000
_cell.length_c   1.000
_cell.angle_alpha   90.00
_cell.angle_beta   90.00
_cell.angle_gamma   90.00
#
_symmetry.space_group_name_H-M   'P 1'
#
loop_
_entity.id
_entity.type
_entity.pdbx_description
1 polymer ?
#
loop_
_entity_poly.entity_id
_entity_poly.type
_entity_poly.pdbx_seq_one_letter_code
_entity_poly.pdbx_strand_id
1 'polypeptide(L)'
;MYDDKITKNIDTSSECDPQSNLPLKSILKKVLDLQTFAKLNLPYMSQIELSDAKSYNSLEKLVSKKLPILLEDLSQEELYMIGSTLMDASIMITFHRLAESQDLTEGSVKLIKGERYFTRITLLDLDPKPDNHFKKFLRQTNDAYAAFRESNS
;
A
#
# COMPACT_ATOMS: atom_id res chain seq x y z
N MET A 1 0.56 -39.62 31.77
CA MET A 1 -0.37 -40.18 30.77
C MET A 1 -1.30 -39.04 30.38
N TYR A 2 -1.16 -38.54 29.15
CA TYR A 2 -1.85 -37.43 28.46
C TYR A 2 -1.61 -35.99 28.96
N ASP A 3 -1.24 -34.99 28.15
CA ASP A 3 -0.64 -34.91 26.81
C ASP A 3 -0.16 -33.44 26.61
N ASP A 4 1.15 -33.23 26.46
CA ASP A 4 1.84 -31.94 26.29
C ASP A 4 1.70 -31.41 24.84
N LYS A 5 0.50 -31.03 24.40
CA LYS A 5 0.30 -30.55 23.03
C LYS A 5 -0.70 -29.42 22.88
N ILE A 6 -0.30 -28.19 23.25
CA ILE A 6 -0.67 -26.99 22.47
C ILE A 6 0.51 -25.98 22.48
N THR A 7 1.70 -26.42 22.06
CA THR A 7 2.61 -25.52 21.34
C THR A 7 2.07 -25.41 19.92
N LYS A 8 1.05 -24.56 19.72
CA LYS A 8 0.75 -24.07 18.38
C LYS A 8 1.90 -23.13 18.03
N ASN A 9 2.88 -23.71 17.35
CA ASN A 9 3.85 -23.04 16.51
C ASN A 9 3.14 -21.86 15.83
N ILE A 10 3.41 -20.65 16.30
CA ILE A 10 3.27 -19.49 15.45
C ILE A 10 4.33 -19.75 14.38
N ASP A 11 3.85 -20.13 13.21
CA ASP A 11 4.68 -20.30 12.06
C ASP A 11 5.35 -18.96 11.76
N THR A 12 6.58 -18.80 12.25
CA THR A 12 7.46 -17.67 11.96
C THR A 12 8.18 -17.87 10.63
N SER A 13 7.81 -18.89 9.84
CA SER A 13 8.15 -18.90 8.42
C SER A 13 7.32 -17.82 7.71
N SER A 14 7.82 -16.60 7.85
CA SER A 14 7.65 -15.58 6.83
C SER A 14 8.23 -16.17 5.56
N GLU A 15 7.41 -16.87 4.78
CA GLU A 15 7.66 -17.03 3.36
C GLU A 15 7.92 -15.61 2.83
N CYS A 16 9.19 -15.29 2.61
CA CYS A 16 9.60 -14.06 1.98
C CYS A 16 9.39 -14.25 0.49
N ASP A 17 8.80 -13.24 -0.15
CA ASP A 17 8.80 -13.17 -1.61
C ASP A 17 10.27 -13.12 -2.07
N PRO A 18 10.76 -14.03 -2.94
CA PRO A 18 12.15 -14.00 -3.39
C PRO A 18 12.53 -12.69 -4.10
N GLN A 19 11.57 -11.87 -4.50
CA GLN A 19 11.79 -10.54 -5.07
C GLN A 19 11.66 -9.38 -4.05
N SER A 20 11.20 -9.65 -2.82
CA SER A 20 10.94 -8.62 -1.81
C SER A 20 11.29 -9.12 -0.40
N ASN A 21 12.14 -8.38 0.30
CA ASN A 21 12.50 -8.64 1.70
C ASN A 21 11.35 -8.37 2.71
N LEU A 22 10.13 -8.11 2.25
CA LEU A 22 8.95 -7.89 3.10
C LEU A 22 8.17 -9.20 3.30
N PRO A 23 7.63 -9.45 4.52
CA PRO A 23 6.77 -10.60 4.77
C PRO A 23 5.52 -10.56 3.89
N LEU A 24 5.17 -11.69 3.25
CA LEU A 24 4.08 -11.77 2.25
C LEU A 24 2.75 -11.17 2.72
N LYS A 25 2.39 -11.38 3.99
CA LYS A 25 1.11 -10.94 4.57
C LYS A 25 1.19 -9.57 5.24
N SER A 26 2.36 -8.92 5.22
CA SER A 26 2.54 -7.60 5.83
C SER A 26 1.77 -6.52 5.07
N ILE A 27 1.33 -5.50 5.79
CA ILE A 27 0.69 -4.33 5.18
C ILE A 27 1.63 -3.63 4.19
N LEU A 28 2.93 -3.60 4.48
CA LEU A 28 3.93 -3.00 3.60
C LEU A 28 4.03 -3.75 2.27
N LYS A 29 4.01 -5.09 2.29
CA LYS A 29 4.01 -5.87 1.05
C LYS A 29 2.77 -5.57 0.21
N LYS A 30 1.58 -5.55 0.84
CA LYS A 30 0.33 -5.22 0.14
C LYS A 30 0.34 -3.82 -0.46
N VAL A 31 0.82 -2.82 0.29
CA VAL A 31 0.95 -1.44 -0.21
C VAL A 31 1.94 -1.39 -1.39
N LEU A 32 3.10 -2.03 -1.26
CA LEU A 32 4.10 -2.09 -2.32
C LEU A 32 3.57 -2.76 -3.60
N ASP A 33 2.83 -3.86 -3.47
CA ASP A 33 2.26 -4.58 -4.61
C ASP A 33 1.29 -3.69 -5.39
N LEU A 34 0.45 -2.94 -4.66
CA LEU A 34 -0.49 -2.00 -5.28
C LEU A 34 0.22 -0.77 -5.87
N GLN A 35 1.26 -0.23 -5.20
CA GLN A 35 2.08 0.86 -5.75
C GLN A 35 2.76 0.45 -7.06
N THR A 36 3.11 -0.82 -7.21
CA THR A 36 3.74 -1.35 -8.44
C THR A 36 2.83 -1.21 -9.66
N PHE A 37 1.51 -1.19 -9.49
CA PHE A 37 0.58 -0.94 -10.60
C PHE A 37 0.77 0.45 -11.22
N ALA A 38 1.03 1.48 -10.44
CA ALA A 38 1.33 2.79 -11.01
C ALA A 38 2.60 2.76 -11.85
N LYS A 39 3.66 2.12 -11.35
CA LYS A 39 4.93 1.99 -12.07
C LYS A 39 4.78 1.23 -13.40
N LEU A 40 4.09 0.09 -13.38
CA LEU A 40 3.88 -0.76 -14.56
C LEU A 40 3.06 -0.06 -15.66
N ASN A 41 2.18 0.85 -15.28
CA ASN A 41 1.31 1.57 -16.22
C ASN A 41 1.83 2.95 -16.63
N LEU A 42 2.99 3.41 -16.14
CA LEU A 42 3.60 4.68 -16.59
C LEU A 42 3.78 4.76 -18.11
N PRO A 43 4.26 3.73 -18.83
CA PRO A 43 4.43 3.80 -20.28
C PRO A 43 3.11 4.03 -21.01
N TYR A 44 2.03 3.38 -20.56
CA TYR A 44 0.70 3.58 -21.10
C TYR A 44 0.20 5.01 -20.84
N MET A 45 0.29 5.47 -19.59
CA MET A 45 -0.14 6.82 -19.20
C MET A 45 0.60 7.93 -19.96
N SER A 46 1.83 7.66 -20.44
CA SER A 46 2.60 8.60 -21.26
C SER A 46 2.13 8.75 -22.70
N GLN A 47 1.34 7.79 -23.20
CA GLN A 47 0.87 7.75 -24.60
C GLN A 47 -0.55 8.31 -24.75
N ILE A 48 -1.32 8.39 -23.67
CA ILE A 48 -2.70 8.88 -23.70
C ILE A 48 -2.76 10.40 -23.59
N GLU A 49 -3.70 11.01 -24.31
CA GLU A 49 -3.97 12.44 -24.19
C GLU A 49 -4.78 12.71 -22.92
N LEU A 50 -4.12 13.30 -21.92
CA LEU A 50 -4.75 13.71 -20.67
C LEU A 50 -5.17 15.17 -20.73
N SER A 51 -6.44 15.41 -20.39
CA SER A 51 -6.97 16.75 -20.18
C SER A 51 -6.28 17.43 -19.00
N ASP A 52 -6.14 18.77 -19.06
CA ASP A 52 -5.73 19.57 -17.91
C ASP A 52 -6.85 19.73 -16.88
N ALA A 53 -8.10 19.47 -17.28
CA ALA A 53 -9.23 19.55 -16.37
C ALA A 53 -9.15 18.45 -15.30
N LYS A 54 -9.52 18.82 -14.07
CA LYS A 54 -9.63 17.86 -12.98
C LYS A 54 -10.89 17.02 -13.19
N SER A 55 -10.74 15.73 -13.50
CA SER A 55 -11.83 14.75 -13.58
C SER A 55 -11.50 13.51 -12.76
N TYR A 56 -12.53 12.71 -12.50
CA TYR A 56 -12.44 11.45 -11.76
C TYR A 56 -13.11 10.30 -12.53
N ASN A 57 -13.16 10.39 -13.86
CA ASN A 57 -13.94 9.50 -14.70
C ASN A 57 -13.45 8.05 -14.60
N SER A 58 -12.13 7.86 -14.51
CA SER A 58 -11.54 6.52 -14.35
C SER A 58 -11.94 5.88 -13.02
N LEU A 59 -12.08 6.70 -11.97
CA LEU A 59 -12.48 6.23 -10.64
C LEU A 59 -13.98 6.04 -10.52
N GLU A 60 -14.79 6.89 -11.15
CA GLU A 60 -16.23 6.68 -11.26
C GLU A 60 -16.54 5.35 -11.96
N LYS A 61 -15.81 5.03 -13.03
CA LYS A 61 -15.87 3.71 -13.69
C LYS A 61 -15.47 2.59 -12.71
N LEU A 62 -14.36 2.74 -11.99
CA LEU A 62 -13.90 1.75 -11.02
C LEU A 62 -14.95 1.46 -9.93
N VAL A 63 -15.52 2.51 -9.32
CA VAL A 63 -16.50 2.39 -8.24
C VAL A 63 -17.83 1.83 -8.74
N SER A 64 -18.15 2.01 -10.03
CA SER A 64 -19.35 1.42 -10.64
C SER A 64 -19.27 -0.10 -10.87
N LYS A 65 -18.07 -0.70 -10.77
CA LYS A 65 -17.88 -2.14 -10.94
C LYS A 65 -18.41 -2.92 -9.75
N LYS A 66 -19.01 -4.09 -10.01
CA LYS A 66 -19.50 -4.99 -8.94
C LYS A 66 -18.33 -5.70 -8.28
N LEU A 67 -18.36 -5.78 -6.95
CA LEU A 67 -17.41 -6.57 -6.17
C LEU A 67 -17.82 -8.06 -6.13
N PRO A 68 -16.85 -9.00 -6.11
CA PRO A 68 -15.41 -8.79 -6.16
C PRO A 68 -14.93 -8.42 -7.57
N ILE A 69 -13.99 -7.47 -7.66
CA ILE A 69 -13.36 -7.06 -8.93
C ILE A 69 -12.08 -7.87 -9.10
N LEU A 70 -11.91 -8.54 -10.24
CA LEU A 70 -10.64 -9.17 -10.58
C LEU A 70 -9.70 -8.09 -11.14
N LEU A 71 -8.40 -8.19 -10.83
CA LEU A 71 -7.41 -7.21 -11.31
C LEU A 71 -7.32 -7.17 -12.84
N GLU A 72 -7.59 -8.30 -13.51
CA GLU A 72 -7.65 -8.42 -14.97
C GLU A 72 -8.81 -7.64 -15.61
N ASP A 73 -9.85 -7.31 -14.83
CA ASP A 73 -10.99 -6.51 -15.28
C ASP A 73 -10.71 -5.00 -15.20
N LEU A 74 -9.54 -4.60 -14.67
CA LEU A 74 -9.16 -3.20 -14.51
C LEU A 74 -8.37 -2.70 -15.71
N SER A 75 -8.76 -1.53 -16.20
CA SER A 75 -8.00 -0.78 -17.20
C SER A 75 -6.66 -0.31 -16.64
N GLN A 76 -5.74 0.03 -17.54
CA GLN A 76 -4.42 0.51 -17.17
C GLN A 76 -4.49 1.85 -16.42
N GLU A 77 -5.45 2.71 -16.78
CA GLU A 77 -5.75 3.95 -16.07
C GLU A 77 -6.23 3.66 -14.65
N GLU A 78 -7.21 2.77 -14.46
CA GLU A 78 -7.71 2.40 -13.13
C GLU A 78 -6.60 1.83 -12.24
N LEU A 79 -5.77 0.94 -12.79
CA LEU A 79 -4.60 0.38 -12.10
C LEU A 79 -3.60 1.47 -11.72
N TYR A 80 -3.34 2.43 -12.62
CA TYR A 80 -2.49 3.58 -12.32
C TYR A 80 -3.09 4.46 -11.21
N MET A 81 -4.40 4.74 -11.24
CA MET A 81 -5.06 5.57 -10.23
C MET A 81 -5.02 4.92 -8.84
N ILE A 82 -5.22 3.60 -8.74
CA ILE A 82 -5.08 2.85 -7.49
C ILE A 82 -3.65 2.95 -6.97
N GLY A 83 -2.66 2.63 -7.81
CA GLY A 83 -1.26 2.63 -7.40
C GLY A 83 -0.74 4.02 -7.00
N SER A 84 -1.12 5.06 -7.75
CA SER A 84 -0.69 6.43 -7.50
C SER A 84 -1.33 7.03 -6.24
N THR A 85 -2.54 6.61 -5.89
CA THR A 85 -3.16 6.96 -4.60
C THR A 85 -2.34 6.39 -3.44
N LEU A 86 -1.88 5.14 -3.55
CA LEU A 86 -1.08 4.51 -2.50
C LEU A 86 0.38 4.96 -2.43
N MET A 87 0.90 5.62 -3.47
CA MET A 87 2.23 6.23 -3.40
C MET A 87 2.28 7.39 -2.39
N ASP A 88 1.16 8.08 -2.19
CA ASP A 88 1.04 9.22 -1.27
C ASP A 88 0.31 8.87 0.04
N ALA A 89 0.02 7.58 0.27
CA ALA A 89 -0.70 7.14 1.45
C ALA A 89 0.21 7.06 2.69
N SER A 90 -0.35 7.37 3.85
CA SER A 90 0.36 7.28 5.14
C SER A 90 0.04 5.97 5.87
N ILE A 91 1.03 5.40 6.56
CA ILE A 91 0.85 4.26 7.45
C ILE A 91 0.96 4.75 8.90
N MET A 92 -0.15 4.69 9.64
CA MET A 92 -0.19 4.96 11.06
C MET A 92 -0.10 3.66 11.86
N ILE A 93 0.84 3.61 12.81
CA ILE A 93 1.00 2.48 13.72
C ILE A 93 0.77 3.00 15.14
N THR A 94 -0.19 2.39 15.83
CA THR A 94 -0.54 2.73 17.20
C THR A 94 -0.14 1.61 18.14
N PHE A 95 0.35 1.99 19.32
CA PHE A 95 0.77 1.09 20.38
C PHE A 95 0.04 1.47 21.66
N HIS A 96 -0.60 0.49 22.28
CA HIS A 96 -1.23 0.64 23.58
C HIS A 96 -0.64 -0.39 24.54
N ARG A 97 0.08 0.05 25.56
CA ARG A 97 0.68 -0.85 26.55
C ARG A 97 -0.42 -1.53 27.35
N LEU A 98 -0.36 -2.84 27.45
CA LEU A 98 -1.31 -3.65 28.22
C LEU A 98 -0.79 -3.86 29.64
N ALA A 99 -1.71 -3.85 30.61
CA ALA A 99 -1.41 -4.31 31.96
C ALA A 99 -1.28 -5.85 31.98
N GLU A 100 -0.54 -6.39 32.95
CA GLU A 100 -0.26 -7.83 33.05
C GLU A 100 -1.52 -8.71 33.12
N SER A 101 -2.62 -8.17 33.67
CA SER A 101 -3.90 -8.88 33.86
C SER A 101 -4.89 -8.74 32.69
N GLN A 102 -4.52 -8.03 31.61
CA GLN A 102 -5.39 -7.87 30.44
C GLN A 102 -5.09 -8.95 29.40
N ASP A 103 -5.90 -10.00 29.42
CA ASP A 103 -5.94 -10.99 28.34
C ASP A 103 -6.92 -10.54 27.26
N LEU A 104 -6.36 -9.96 26.19
CA LEU A 104 -7.07 -9.77 24.93
C LEU A 104 -6.93 -11.06 24.12
N THR A 105 -8.06 -11.68 23.81
CA THR A 105 -8.10 -13.02 23.20
C THR A 105 -7.83 -13.05 21.70
N GLU A 106 -7.77 -11.92 20.99
CA GLU A 106 -7.60 -11.97 19.54
C GLU A 106 -6.74 -10.83 19.00
N GLY A 107 -5.82 -11.21 18.12
CA GLY A 107 -5.23 -10.38 17.06
C GLY A 107 -4.59 -9.07 17.51
N SER A 108 -3.25 -9.03 17.44
CA SER A 108 -2.39 -7.82 17.45
C SER A 108 -1.73 -7.43 18.77
N VAL A 109 -1.70 -8.33 19.77
CA VAL A 109 -0.76 -8.18 20.90
C VAL A 109 0.66 -8.54 20.45
N LYS A 110 1.62 -7.66 20.69
CA LYS A 110 3.05 -7.84 20.39
C LYS A 110 3.88 -7.61 21.64
N LEU A 111 4.87 -8.46 21.85
CA LEU A 111 5.87 -8.30 22.90
C LEU A 111 7.03 -7.47 22.36
N ILE A 112 7.29 -6.32 22.96
CA ILE A 112 8.38 -5.41 22.55
C ILE A 112 9.23 -5.13 23.78
N LYS A 113 10.47 -5.63 23.78
CA LYS A 113 11.42 -5.49 24.90
C LYS A 113 10.85 -5.96 26.26
N GLY A 114 10.08 -7.04 26.27
CA GLY A 114 9.50 -7.62 27.48
C GLY A 114 8.13 -7.03 27.88
N GLU A 115 7.68 -5.97 27.22
CA GLU A 115 6.40 -5.32 27.51
C GLU A 115 5.33 -5.71 26.47
N ARG A 116 4.09 -5.93 26.92
CA ARG A 116 2.95 -6.27 26.06
C ARG A 116 2.31 -5.01 25.48
N TYR A 117 2.14 -4.95 24.17
CA TYR A 117 1.42 -3.88 23.47
C TYR A 117 0.32 -4.44 22.60
N PHE A 118 -0.88 -3.87 22.69
CA PHE A 118 -1.84 -3.97 21.60
C PHE A 118 -1.42 -3.01 20.49
N THR A 119 -1.30 -3.53 19.28
CA THR A 119 -0.85 -2.79 18.11
C THR A 119 -1.93 -2.71 17.06
N ARG A 120 -2.15 -1.54 16.45
CA ARG A 120 -3.06 -1.40 15.32
C ARG A 120 -2.38 -0.60 14.23
N ILE A 121 -2.48 -1.10 13.00
CA ILE A 121 -1.99 -0.43 11.80
C ILE A 121 -3.17 0.12 11.02
N THR A 122 -3.05 1.32 10.47
CA THR A 122 -4.10 1.99 9.71
C THR A 122 -3.46 2.71 8.52
N LEU A 123 -4.09 2.59 7.35
CA LEU A 123 -3.75 3.40 6.18
C LEU A 123 -4.58 4.68 6.20
N LEU A 124 -3.93 5.81 5.96
CA LEU A 124 -4.52 7.15 5.91
C LEU A 124 -4.22 7.78 4.54
N ASP A 125 -4.84 8.94 4.28
CA ASP A 125 -4.61 9.76 3.09
C ASP A 125 -4.91 9.02 1.76
N LEU A 126 -5.94 8.17 1.77
CA LEU A 126 -6.39 7.39 0.61
C LEU A 126 -7.28 8.20 -0.35
N ASP A 127 -7.01 9.49 -0.48
CA ASP A 127 -7.77 10.36 -1.36
C ASP A 127 -7.42 10.05 -2.81
N PRO A 128 -8.40 9.70 -3.66
CA PRO A 128 -8.13 9.35 -5.04
C PRO A 128 -7.45 10.50 -5.79
N LYS A 129 -6.47 10.14 -6.61
CA LYS A 129 -5.87 11.10 -7.55
C LYS A 129 -6.86 11.43 -8.67
N PRO A 130 -6.86 12.66 -9.22
CA PRO A 130 -7.64 13.00 -10.42
C PRO A 130 -6.99 12.46 -11.70
N ASP A 131 -7.74 12.32 -12.80
CA ASP A 131 -7.23 11.75 -14.07
C ASP A 131 -6.01 12.55 -14.63
N ASN A 132 -5.96 13.86 -14.40
CA ASN A 132 -4.84 14.73 -14.82
C ASN A 132 -3.58 14.59 -13.94
N HIS A 133 -3.61 13.71 -12.92
CA HIS A 133 -2.51 13.51 -11.99
C HIS A 133 -1.20 13.15 -12.69
N PHE A 134 -1.23 12.23 -13.66
CA PHE A 134 -0.01 11.77 -14.33
C PHE A 134 0.74 12.91 -15.03
N LYS A 135 0.02 13.85 -15.67
CA LYS A 135 0.63 15.02 -16.32
C LYS A 135 1.34 15.91 -15.30
N LYS A 136 0.70 16.15 -14.14
CA LYS A 136 1.31 16.90 -13.04
C LYS A 136 2.55 16.17 -12.50
N PHE A 137 2.44 14.86 -12.28
CA PHE A 137 3.53 14.00 -11.81
C PHE A 137 4.74 14.05 -12.75
N LEU A 138 4.53 13.95 -14.06
CA LEU A 138 5.62 14.01 -15.05
C LEU A 138 6.34 15.35 -15.02
N ARG A 139 5.59 16.46 -14.97
CA ARG A 139 6.17 17.81 -14.85
C ARG A 139 7.03 17.92 -13.58
N GLN A 140 6.47 17.55 -12.43
CA GLN A 140 7.17 17.61 -11.15
C GLN A 140 8.43 16.72 -11.11
N THR A 141 8.36 15.53 -11.74
CA THR A 141 9.49 14.62 -11.83
C THR A 141 10.62 15.21 -12.69
N ASN A 142 10.28 15.83 -13.82
CA ASN A 142 11.25 16.50 -14.68
C ASN A 142 11.89 17.71 -13.98
N ASP A 143 11.09 18.53 -13.31
CA ASP A 143 11.58 19.69 -12.54
C ASP A 143 12.55 19.24 -11.44
N ALA A 144 12.19 18.17 -10.70
CA ALA A 144 13.05 17.60 -9.67
C ALA A 144 14.35 17.02 -10.25
N TYR A 145 14.28 16.35 -11.39
CA TYR A 145 15.46 15.81 -12.06
C TYR A 145 16.41 16.92 -12.56
N ALA A 146 15.85 17.99 -13.15
CA ALA A 146 16.62 19.15 -13.59
C ALA A 146 17.33 19.82 -12.41
N ALA A 147 16.61 20.08 -11.32
CA ALA A 147 17.18 20.66 -10.10
C ALA A 147 18.29 19.79 -9.49
N PHE A 148 18.11 18.46 -9.48
CA PHE A 148 19.15 17.53 -9.02
C PHE A 148 20.40 17.57 -9.91
N ARG A 149 20.23 17.69 -11.23
CA ARG A 149 21.37 17.80 -12.17
C ARG A 149 22.14 19.10 -11.97
N GLU A 150 21.44 20.21 -11.77
CA GLU A 150 22.04 21.53 -11.49
C GLU A 150 22.81 21.54 -10.17
N SER A 151 22.28 20.90 -9.11
CA SER A 151 22.96 20.86 -7.81
C SER A 151 24.23 19.99 -7.77
N ASN A 152 24.42 19.12 -8.77
CA ASN A 152 25.55 18.18 -8.86
C ASN A 152 26.49 18.49 -10.04
N SER A 153 26.35 19.67 -10.67
CA SER A 153 27.25 20.19 -11.72
C SER A 153 28.10 21.32 -11.17
#